data_AF-A0A6I9Q5U1-F1
#
_entry.id   AF-A0A6I9Q5U1-F1
#
_cell.length_a   1.000
_cell.length_b   1.000
_cell.length_c   1.000
_cell.angle_alpha   90.00
_cell.angle_beta   90.00
_cell.angle_gamma   90.00
#
_symmetry.space_group_name_H-M   'P 1'
#
loop_
_entity.id
_entity.type
_entity.pdbx_description
1 polymer ?
#
loop_
_entity_poly.entity_id
_entity_poly.type
_entity_poly.pdbx_seq_one_letter_code
_entity_poly.pdbx_strand_id
1 'polypeptide(L)'
;MSNLERSVNVSEPEFLELTVSNLRPEESYTFRVIAYNDMGPGQSSAPLSISTKPDLQVPSRVESLQAEALSPSSVQVSWEPPSQPNGPVLSYRLLWTERPSNKEQSVEVNGLNYKMEGLNKFTEYTVRVLAINRYGPGTAPVTVSVTTQSD
;
A
#
# COMPACT_ATOMS: atom_id res chain seq x y z
N MET A 1 10.34 8.30 -15.46
CA MET A 1 10.62 7.04 -14.72
C MET A 1 12.13 6.96 -14.58
N SER A 2 12.66 7.20 -13.38
CA SER A 2 14.10 7.11 -13.12
C SER A 2 14.49 5.64 -13.04
N ASN A 3 15.39 5.19 -13.91
CA ASN A 3 16.04 3.89 -13.75
C ASN A 3 16.89 3.97 -12.48
N LEU A 4 16.46 3.28 -11.43
CA LEU A 4 17.22 3.19 -10.19
C LEU A 4 18.28 2.10 -10.37
N GLU A 5 19.48 2.48 -10.81
CA GLU A 5 20.61 1.58 -10.83
C GLU A 5 21.13 1.37 -9.41
N ARG A 6 21.27 0.10 -8.99
CA ARG A 6 21.88 -0.29 -7.72
C ARG A 6 23.00 -1.29 -8.01
N SER A 7 24.19 -1.03 -7.47
CA SER A 7 25.35 -1.92 -7.56
C SER A 7 25.59 -2.62 -6.21
N VAL A 8 25.87 -3.91 -6.25
CA VAL A 8 26.33 -4.70 -5.09
C VAL A 8 27.73 -5.21 -5.40
N ASN A 9 28.70 -4.86 -4.57
CA ASN A 9 30.08 -5.30 -4.74
C ASN A 9 30.29 -6.61 -3.98
N VAL A 10 30.85 -7.62 -4.66
CA VAL A 10 31.24 -8.90 -4.06
C VAL A 10 32.77 -8.96 -4.12
N SER A 11 33.43 -9.01 -2.95
CA SER A 11 34.89 -8.92 -2.83
C SER A 11 35.59 -10.27 -2.64
N GLU A 12 34.84 -11.36 -2.47
CA GLU A 12 35.39 -12.69 -2.25
C GLU A 12 35.28 -13.53 -3.54
N PRO A 13 36.40 -13.84 -4.21
CA PRO A 13 36.41 -14.39 -5.57
C PRO A 13 35.88 -15.84 -5.69
N GLU A 14 35.59 -16.51 -4.58
CA GLU A 14 35.02 -17.86 -4.57
C GLU A 14 33.49 -17.88 -4.64
N PHE A 15 32.81 -16.73 -4.43
CA PHE A 15 31.36 -16.64 -4.49
C PHE A 15 30.89 -16.18 -5.88
N LEU A 16 30.40 -17.14 -6.68
CA LEU A 16 29.77 -16.91 -7.99
C LEU A 16 28.24 -16.66 -7.89
N GLU A 17 27.71 -16.58 -6.68
CA GLU A 17 26.27 -16.44 -6.41
C GLU A 17 25.99 -15.24 -5.51
N LEU A 18 24.95 -14.47 -5.86
CA LEU A 18 24.46 -13.35 -5.06
C LEU A 18 22.95 -13.42 -4.97
N THR A 19 22.41 -13.44 -3.74
CA THR A 19 20.98 -13.27 -3.50
C THR A 19 20.64 -11.78 -3.38
N VAL A 20 19.90 -11.26 -4.35
CA VAL A 20 19.39 -9.87 -4.30
C VAL A 20 18.06 -9.85 -3.55
N SER A 21 18.04 -9.17 -2.40
CA SER A 21 16.86 -9.04 -1.53
C SER A 21 16.20 -7.65 -1.66
N ASN A 22 15.05 -7.46 -1.01
CA ASN A 22 14.28 -6.20 -1.01
C ASN A 22 13.79 -5.74 -2.40
N LEU A 23 13.53 -6.69 -3.29
CA LEU A 23 12.85 -6.46 -4.55
C LEU A 23 11.34 -6.36 -4.31
N ARG A 24 10.63 -5.55 -5.12
CA ARG A 24 9.17 -5.46 -5.07
C ARG A 24 8.57 -6.73 -5.69
N PRO A 25 7.51 -7.32 -5.10
CA PRO A 25 6.76 -8.41 -5.72
C PRO A 25 6.11 -7.99 -7.05
N GLU A 26 5.97 -8.94 -7.98
CA GLU A 26 5.38 -8.72 -9.32
C GLU A 26 6.04 -7.59 -10.14
N GLU A 27 7.31 -7.29 -9.85
CA GLU A 27 8.06 -6.24 -10.54
C GLU A 27 9.16 -6.87 -11.40
N SER A 28 9.41 -6.28 -12.57
CA SER A 28 10.44 -6.76 -13.49
C SER A 28 11.76 -6.05 -13.23
N TYR A 29 12.81 -6.83 -12.99
CA TYR A 29 14.17 -6.34 -12.78
C TYR A 29 15.09 -6.83 -13.90
N THR A 30 16.06 -6.00 -14.27
CA THR A 30 17.13 -6.39 -15.20
C THR A 30 18.46 -6.39 -14.47
N PHE A 31 19.15 -7.52 -14.50
CA PHE A 31 20.44 -7.72 -13.85
C PHE A 31 21.57 -7.82 -14.87
N ARG A 32 22.74 -7.30 -14.50
CA ARG A 32 24.00 -7.48 -15.20
C ARG A 32 25.11 -7.71 -14.19
N VAL A 33 26.11 -8.50 -14.59
CA VAL A 33 27.30 -8.77 -13.78
C VAL A 33 28.52 -8.16 -14.49
N ILE A 34 29.41 -7.55 -13.71
CA ILE A 34 30.69 -7.01 -14.19
C ILE A 34 31.77 -7.58 -13.29
N ALA A 35 32.76 -8.27 -13.87
CA ALA A 35 33.93 -8.73 -13.13
C ALA A 35 34.93 -7.59 -12.98
N TYR A 36 35.60 -7.48 -11.83
CA TYR A 36 36.66 -6.49 -11.59
C TYR A 36 37.96 -7.22 -11.24
N ASN A 37 39.08 -6.71 -11.75
CA ASN A 37 40.43 -7.08 -11.29
C ASN A 37 41.26 -5.82 -11.05
N ASP A 38 42.54 -5.97 -10.73
CA ASP A 38 43.44 -4.84 -10.42
C ASP A 38 43.61 -3.85 -11.60
N MET A 39 43.30 -4.27 -12.83
CA MET A 39 43.33 -3.42 -14.03
C MET A 39 42.00 -2.71 -14.27
N GLY A 40 40.95 -3.01 -13.50
CA GLY A 40 39.63 -2.38 -13.58
C GLY A 40 38.48 -3.33 -13.91
N PRO A 41 37.30 -2.78 -14.28
CA PRO A 41 36.15 -3.57 -14.72
C PRO A 41 36.40 -4.25 -16.07
N GLY A 42 35.97 -5.50 -16.18
CA GLY A 42 35.81 -6.21 -17.44
C GLY A 42 34.51 -5.87 -18.16
N GLN A 43 34.19 -6.67 -19.18
CA GLN A 43 32.95 -6.53 -19.93
C GLN A 43 31.73 -6.93 -19.08
N SER A 44 30.63 -6.21 -19.25
CA SER A 44 29.34 -6.56 -18.64
C SER A 44 28.73 -7.80 -19.30
N SER A 45 28.08 -8.64 -18.49
CA SER A 45 27.28 -9.77 -19.00
C SER A 45 26.11 -9.30 -19.87
N ALA A 46 25.51 -10.23 -20.62
CA ALA A 46 24.20 -9.99 -21.20
C ALA A 46 23.17 -9.66 -20.08
N PRO A 47 22.20 -8.76 -20.35
CA PRO A 47 21.15 -8.45 -19.39
C PRO A 47 20.24 -9.66 -19.18
N LEU A 48 19.92 -9.95 -17.92
CA LEU A 48 18.91 -10.93 -17.55
C LEU A 48 17.71 -10.21 -16.96
N SER A 49 16.58 -10.25 -17.65
CA SER A 49 15.32 -9.72 -17.12
C SER A 49 14.51 -10.83 -16.45
N ILE A 50 14.14 -10.62 -15.20
CA ILE A 50 13.33 -11.55 -14.40
C ILE A 50 12.28 -10.77 -13.61
N SER A 51 11.08 -11.34 -13.51
CA SER A 51 10.02 -10.82 -12.66
C SER A 51 9.99 -11.58 -11.34
N THR A 52 9.86 -10.85 -10.23
CA THR A 52 9.64 -11.47 -8.92
C THR A 52 8.28 -12.17 -8.88
N LYS A 53 8.17 -13.23 -8.06
CA LYS A 53 6.91 -13.93 -7.87
C LYS A 53 5.87 -12.99 -7.26
N PRO A 54 4.58 -13.18 -7.57
CA PRO A 54 3.52 -12.44 -6.90
C PRO A 54 3.52 -12.78 -5.40
N ASP A 55 3.30 -11.77 -4.58
CA ASP A 55 2.98 -11.98 -3.17
C ASP A 55 1.51 -12.39 -3.09
N LEU A 56 1.21 -13.63 -2.68
CA LEU A 56 -0.15 -14.18 -2.63
C LEU A 56 -0.91 -13.68 -1.39
N GLN A 57 -0.63 -12.47 -0.94
CA GLN A 57 -1.14 -11.88 0.28
C GLN A 57 -2.08 -10.71 -0.05
N VAL A 58 -3.10 -10.54 0.77
CA VAL A 58 -3.93 -9.33 0.76
C VAL A 58 -3.10 -8.14 1.25
N PRO A 59 -3.52 -6.88 0.98
CA PRO A 59 -2.77 -5.72 1.44
C PRO A 59 -2.71 -5.65 2.97
N SER A 60 -1.66 -5.00 3.50
CA SER A 60 -1.67 -4.53 4.89
C SER A 60 -2.73 -3.44 5.09
N ARG A 61 -2.91 -2.98 6.33
CA ARG A 61 -3.80 -1.86 6.66
C ARG A 61 -3.38 -0.59 5.91
N VAL A 62 -4.34 0.30 5.64
CA VAL A 62 -4.05 1.66 5.14
C VAL A 62 -3.25 2.46 6.16
N GLU A 63 -2.51 3.46 5.71
CA GLU A 63 -1.78 4.36 6.61
C GLU A 63 -2.55 5.68 6.79
N SER A 64 -2.20 6.45 7.83
CA SER A 64 -2.63 7.84 8.01
C SER A 64 -4.15 8.10 7.90
N LEU A 65 -4.99 7.15 8.32
CA LEU A 65 -6.45 7.27 8.26
C LEU A 65 -6.95 8.42 9.16
N GLN A 66 -7.67 9.36 8.56
CA GLN A 66 -8.24 10.54 9.21
C GLN A 66 -9.72 10.69 8.85
N ALA A 67 -10.47 11.27 9.79
CA ALA A 67 -11.86 11.63 9.59
C ALA A 67 -12.15 12.99 10.23
N GLU A 68 -12.76 13.89 9.47
CA GLU A 68 -13.04 15.27 9.86
C GLU A 68 -14.52 15.60 9.60
N ALA A 69 -15.23 16.08 10.61
CA ALA A 69 -16.60 16.55 10.43
C ALA A 69 -16.62 17.90 9.71
N LEU A 70 -17.10 17.91 8.46
CA LEU A 70 -17.21 19.12 7.65
C LEU A 70 -18.51 19.90 7.92
N SER A 71 -19.56 19.21 8.35
CA SER A 71 -20.86 19.80 8.64
C SER A 71 -21.63 18.94 9.66
N PRO A 72 -22.83 19.36 10.10
CA PRO A 72 -23.68 18.52 10.93
C PRO A 72 -24.11 17.21 10.28
N SER A 73 -23.98 17.04 8.96
CA SER A 73 -24.42 15.83 8.25
C SER A 73 -23.39 15.25 7.29
N SER A 74 -22.13 15.69 7.38
CA SER A 74 -21.06 15.17 6.51
C SER A 74 -19.70 15.09 7.19
N VAL A 75 -18.96 14.04 6.85
CA VAL A 75 -17.60 13.79 7.30
C VAL A 75 -16.70 13.56 6.08
N GLN A 76 -15.54 14.19 6.05
CA GLN A 76 -14.47 13.88 5.11
C GLN A 76 -13.57 12.80 5.69
N VAL A 77 -13.34 11.73 4.94
CA VAL A 77 -12.42 10.66 5.30
C VAL A 77 -11.27 10.66 4.29
N SER A 78 -10.04 10.48 4.76
CA SER A 78 -8.83 10.38 3.93
C SER A 78 -7.83 9.38 4.51
N TRP A 79 -7.04 8.75 3.66
CA TRP A 79 -6.03 7.76 4.06
C TRP A 79 -4.89 7.70 3.05
N GLU A 80 -3.81 7.03 3.43
CA GLU A 80 -2.68 6.71 2.56
C GLU A 80 -2.68 5.22 2.17
N PRO A 81 -2.10 4.85 1.01
CA PRO A 81 -1.96 3.46 0.62
C PRO A 81 -1.21 2.63 1.68
N PRO A 82 -1.46 1.31 1.75
CA PRO A 82 -0.71 0.41 2.63
C PRO A 82 0.79 0.43 2.30
N SER A 83 1.63 0.36 3.33
CA SER A 83 3.08 0.18 3.19
C SER A 83 3.46 -1.16 2.52
N GLN A 84 2.61 -2.18 2.68
CA GLN A 84 2.74 -3.49 2.05
C GLN A 84 1.46 -3.83 1.26
N PRO A 85 1.34 -3.36 0.01
CA PRO A 85 0.13 -3.57 -0.80
C PRO A 85 0.03 -5.00 -1.38
N ASN A 86 1.14 -5.75 -1.38
CA ASN A 86 1.22 -7.15 -1.82
C ASN A 86 0.62 -7.38 -3.22
N GLY A 87 0.85 -6.41 -4.12
CA GLY A 87 0.28 -6.33 -5.46
C GLY A 87 -0.45 -4.98 -5.69
N PRO A 88 -0.98 -4.74 -6.90
CA PRO A 88 -1.74 -3.53 -7.19
C PRO A 88 -3.00 -3.42 -6.31
N VAL A 89 -3.17 -2.29 -5.62
CA VAL A 89 -4.41 -1.97 -4.92
C VAL A 89 -5.45 -1.54 -5.96
N LEU A 90 -6.58 -2.25 -5.99
CA LEU A 90 -7.66 -2.07 -6.95
C LEU A 90 -8.72 -1.09 -6.45
N SER A 91 -9.01 -1.13 -5.14
CA SER A 91 -10.04 -0.32 -4.50
C SER A 91 -9.84 -0.29 -2.98
N TYR A 92 -10.66 0.51 -2.30
CA TYR A 92 -10.73 0.62 -0.85
C TYR A 92 -12.18 0.44 -0.39
N ARG A 93 -12.38 -0.37 0.65
CA ARG A 93 -13.68 -0.52 1.31
C ARG A 93 -13.71 0.33 2.57
N LEU A 94 -14.61 1.31 2.58
CA LEU A 94 -14.96 2.11 3.75
C LEU A 94 -16.12 1.46 4.47
N LEU A 95 -16.05 1.40 5.79
CA LEU A 95 -17.15 1.02 6.66
C LEU A 95 -17.30 2.08 7.74
N TRP A 96 -18.52 2.46 8.07
CA TRP A 96 -18.77 3.31 9.24
C TRP A 96 -19.95 2.80 10.03
N THR A 97 -19.79 2.84 11.35
CA THR A 97 -20.80 2.40 12.32
C THR A 97 -21.26 3.58 13.14
N GLU A 98 -22.55 3.86 13.09
CA GLU A 98 -23.21 4.88 13.91
C GLU A 98 -23.31 4.41 15.37
N ARG A 99 -23.00 5.29 16.33
CA ARG A 99 -23.17 5.03 17.76
C ARG A 99 -24.28 5.92 18.35
N PRO A 100 -25.19 5.39 19.20
CA PRO A 100 -25.21 4.03 19.75
C PRO A 100 -26.02 3.02 18.92
N SER A 101 -26.65 3.43 17.82
CA SER A 101 -27.57 2.58 17.05
C SER A 101 -26.90 1.34 16.44
N ASN A 102 -25.57 1.32 16.37
CA ASN A 102 -24.74 0.26 15.76
C ASN A 102 -25.09 -0.01 14.31
N LYS A 103 -25.73 0.95 13.64
CA LYS A 103 -26.05 0.84 12.21
C LYS A 103 -24.75 0.97 11.42
N GLU A 104 -24.43 -0.05 10.66
CA GLU A 104 -23.24 -0.10 9.80
C GLU A 104 -23.61 0.16 8.34
N GLN A 105 -22.76 0.92 7.66
CA GLN A 105 -22.80 1.13 6.22
C GLN A 105 -21.42 0.89 5.63
N SER A 106 -21.37 0.57 4.34
CA SER A 106 -20.11 0.42 3.62
C SER A 106 -20.20 0.91 2.18
N VAL A 107 -19.06 1.29 1.62
CA VAL A 107 -18.89 1.67 0.22
C VAL A 107 -17.50 1.25 -0.25
N GLU A 108 -17.39 0.93 -1.54
CA GLU A 108 -16.11 0.66 -2.18
C GLU A 108 -15.75 1.81 -3.13
N VAL A 109 -14.51 2.30 -3.05
CA VAL A 109 -14.03 3.49 -3.77
C VAL A 109 -12.63 3.27 -4.35
N ASN A 110 -12.33 3.96 -5.45
CA ASN A 110 -11.02 3.89 -6.10
C ASN A 110 -10.09 5.06 -5.72
N GLY A 111 -10.55 5.97 -4.86
CA GLY A 111 -9.79 7.13 -4.39
C GLY A 111 -9.13 6.90 -3.02
N LEU A 112 -8.35 7.89 -2.58
CA LEU A 112 -7.73 7.94 -1.24
C LEU A 112 -8.52 8.82 -0.24
N ASN A 113 -9.73 9.22 -0.64
CA ASN A 113 -10.63 10.01 0.19
C ASN A 113 -12.08 9.73 -0.21
N TYR A 114 -12.99 10.01 0.72
CA TYR A 114 -14.43 9.87 0.52
C TYR A 114 -15.18 10.82 1.44
N LYS A 115 -16.21 11.46 0.92
CA LYS A 115 -17.12 12.29 1.72
C LYS A 115 -18.35 11.47 2.10
N MET A 116 -18.48 11.17 3.39
CA MET A 116 -19.69 10.60 3.96
C MET A 116 -20.75 11.70 4.04
N GLU A 117 -21.95 11.45 3.52
CA GLU A 117 -23.06 12.41 3.48
C GLU A 117 -24.34 11.79 4.04
N GLY A 118 -25.29 12.62 4.44
CA GLY A 118 -26.58 12.18 5.00
C GLY A 118 -26.47 11.60 6.41
N LEU A 119 -25.46 12.03 7.17
CA LEU A 119 -25.23 11.59 8.54
C LEU A 119 -26.15 12.30 9.53
N ASN A 120 -26.43 11.66 10.65
CA ASN A 120 -27.17 12.26 11.77
C ASN A 120 -26.29 13.32 12.45
N LYS A 121 -26.92 14.43 12.87
CA LYS A 121 -26.24 15.51 13.60
C LYS A 121 -25.81 15.05 14.98
N PHE A 122 -24.72 15.65 15.49
CA PHE A 122 -24.19 15.38 16.82
C PHE A 122 -24.08 13.87 17.15
N THR A 123 -23.69 13.09 16.16
CA THR A 123 -23.67 11.62 16.22
C THR A 123 -22.26 11.12 15.98
N GLU A 124 -21.80 10.20 16.82
CA GLU A 124 -20.49 9.56 16.68
C GLU A 124 -20.56 8.45 15.63
N TYR A 125 -19.56 8.43 14.76
CA TYR A 125 -19.32 7.40 13.77
C TYR A 125 -17.93 6.81 13.97
N THR A 126 -17.86 5.48 14.03
CA THR A 126 -16.60 4.72 13.96
C THR A 126 -16.32 4.35 12.51
N VAL A 127 -15.28 4.91 11.90
CA VAL A 127 -14.89 4.71 10.50
C VAL A 127 -13.73 3.73 10.39
N ARG A 128 -13.79 2.83 9.40
CA ARG A 128 -12.82 1.78 9.07
C ARG A 128 -12.53 1.77 7.58
N VAL A 129 -11.27 1.53 7.21
CA VAL A 129 -10.85 1.42 5.80
C VAL A 129 -9.98 0.19 5.57
N LEU A 130 -10.27 -0.54 4.49
CA LEU A 130 -9.51 -1.69 4.01
C LEU A 130 -9.05 -1.43 2.57
N ALA A 131 -7.78 -1.68 2.27
CA ALA A 131 -7.32 -1.77 0.89
C ALA A 131 -7.67 -3.15 0.30
N ILE A 132 -7.97 -3.20 -0.99
CA ILE A 132 -8.35 -4.43 -1.71
C ILE A 132 -7.39 -4.61 -2.89
N ASN A 133 -6.74 -5.77 -2.99
CA ASN A 133 -6.04 -6.21 -4.20
C ASN A 133 -6.78 -7.40 -4.84
N ARG A 134 -6.21 -7.99 -5.89
CA ARG A 134 -6.82 -9.15 -6.58
C ARG A 134 -7.01 -10.40 -5.70
N TYR A 135 -6.35 -10.47 -4.55
CA TYR A 135 -6.48 -11.57 -3.59
C TYR A 135 -7.55 -11.28 -2.52
N GLY A 136 -8.05 -10.05 -2.45
CA GLY A 136 -9.14 -9.66 -1.56
C GLY A 136 -8.82 -8.47 -0.64
N PRO A 137 -9.70 -8.21 0.34
CA PRO A 137 -9.52 -7.14 1.32
C PRO A 137 -8.40 -7.46 2.31
N GLY A 138 -7.69 -6.42 2.75
CA GLY A 138 -6.65 -6.52 3.79
C GLY A 138 -7.16 -7.09 5.11
N THR A 139 -6.25 -7.59 5.94
CA THR A 139 -6.59 -8.38 7.14
C THR A 139 -7.05 -7.58 8.36
N ALA A 140 -6.71 -6.28 8.45
CA ALA A 140 -7.09 -5.45 9.58
C ALA A 140 -7.39 -4.00 9.14
N PRO A 141 -8.58 -3.46 9.47
CA PRO A 141 -8.87 -2.05 9.21
C PRO A 141 -8.18 -1.15 10.25
N VAL A 142 -7.67 0.01 9.81
CA VAL A 142 -7.44 1.12 10.74
C VAL A 142 -8.80 1.70 11.13
N THR A 143 -8.93 2.14 12.37
CA THR A 143 -10.19 2.68 12.92
C THR A 143 -9.98 4.08 13.47
N VAL A 144 -10.91 4.99 13.20
CA VAL A 144 -10.99 6.35 13.75
C VAL A 144 -12.45 6.66 14.10
N SER A 145 -12.66 7.36 15.21
CA SER A 145 -13.98 7.90 15.57
C SER A 145 -14.07 9.38 15.20
N VAL A 146 -15.25 9.82 14.79
CA VAL A 146 -15.57 11.21 14.47
C VAL A 146 -17.01 11.50 14.84
N THR A 147 -17.26 12.68 15.40
CA THR A 147 -18.62 13.13 15.73
C THR A 147 -19.01 14.24 14.78
N THR A 148 -20.18 14.13 14.15
CA THR A 148 -20.74 15.22 13.33
C THR A 148 -21.02 16.45 14.18
N GLN A 149 -21.00 17.63 13.55
CA GLN A 149 -21.26 18.89 14.26
C GLN A 149 -22.71 18.96 14.77
N SER A 150 -22.95 19.79 15.79
CA SER A 150 -24.28 19.98 16.37
C SER A 150 -25.16 20.91 15.55
N ASP A 151 -24.65 22.09 15.16
CA ASP A 151 -25.25 23.10 14.28
C ASP A 151 -24.23 24.21 13.98
#